data_AF-A0A5N6RAZ0-F1
#
_entry.id   AF-A0A5N6RAZ0-F1
#
_cell.length_a   1.000
_cell.length_b   1.000
_cell.length_c   1.000
_cell.angle_alpha   90.00
_cell.angle_beta   90.00
_cell.angle_gamma   90.00
#
_symmetry.space_group_name_H-M   'P 1'
#
loop_
_entity.id
_entity.type
_entity.pdbx_description
1 polymer ?
#
loop_
_entity_poly.entity_id
_entity_poly.type
_entity_poly.pdbx_seq_one_letter_code
_entity_poly.pdbx_strand_id
1 'polypeptide(L)'
;MWSRGEALLWRRNNRLYRFTDIAVGWLGCWARIVGEIVGINLIDAETMPLLDAWFQEFLEAPILKECMPPQDKLLELNKSFHKILTAASN
;
A
#
# COMPACT_ATOMS: atom_id res chain seq x y z
N MET A 1 -7.26 12.38 -32.26
CA MET A 1 -8.16 12.05 -31.14
C MET A 1 -7.50 10.90 -30.39
N TRP A 2 -7.29 11.00 -29.07
CA TRP A 2 -6.64 9.94 -28.29
C TRP A 2 -7.55 8.71 -28.21
N SER A 3 -6.99 7.51 -28.26
CA SER A 3 -7.75 6.29 -28.00
C SER A 3 -8.20 6.24 -26.53
N ARG A 4 -9.27 5.48 -26.25
CA ARG A 4 -9.80 5.32 -24.88
C ARG A 4 -8.72 4.82 -23.90
N GLY A 5 -7.82 3.95 -24.37
CA GLY A 5 -6.71 3.43 -23.57
C GLY A 5 -5.66 4.49 -23.24
N GLU A 6 -5.24 5.29 -24.22
CA GLU A 6 -4.24 6.36 -24.02
C GLU A 6 -4.77 7.45 -23.08
N ALA A 7 -6.07 7.79 -23.18
CA ALA A 7 -6.68 8.76 -22.28
C ALA A 7 -6.73 8.28 -20.82
N LEU A 8 -6.97 6.98 -20.59
CA LEU A 8 -6.96 6.39 -19.24
C LEU A 8 -5.55 6.35 -18.64
N LEU A 9 -4.54 5.98 -19.43
CA LEU A 9 -3.14 6.00 -19.00
C LEU A 9 -2.67 7.41 -18.65
N TRP A 10 -3.04 8.40 -19.48
CA TRP A 10 -2.73 9.80 -19.20
C TRP A 10 -3.38 10.29 -17.92
N ARG A 11 -4.67 9.97 -17.70
CA ARG A 11 -5.37 10.33 -16.46
C ARG A 11 -4.71 9.69 -15.23
N ARG A 12 -4.30 8.43 -15.33
CA ARG A 12 -3.66 7.69 -14.23
C ARG A 12 -2.31 8.30 -13.86
N ASN A 13 -1.47 8.58 -14.86
CA ASN A 13 -0.13 9.11 -14.63
C ASN A 13 -0.14 10.59 -14.20
N ASN A 14 -1.17 11.35 -14.58
CA ASN A 14 -1.35 12.75 -14.18
C ASN A 14 -2.42 12.95 -13.10
N ARG A 15 -2.73 11.91 -12.32
CA ARG A 15 -3.67 12.03 -11.20
C ARG A 15 -3.06 12.93 -10.13
N LEU A 16 -3.79 13.99 -9.78
CA LEU A 16 -3.46 14.79 -8.60
C LEU A 16 -3.92 14.05 -7.34
N TYR A 17 -2.99 13.77 -6.44
CA TYR A 17 -3.27 13.23 -5.11
C TYR A 17 -3.74 14.36 -4.20
N ARG A 18 -4.88 14.18 -3.55
CA ARG A 18 -5.38 15.09 -2.53
C ARG A 18 -4.79 14.69 -1.18
N PHE A 19 -4.93 15.58 -0.20
CA PHE A 19 -4.48 15.33 1.18
C PHE A 19 -4.97 13.98 1.72
N THR A 20 -6.24 13.63 1.52
CA THR A 20 -6.82 12.36 1.97
C THR A 20 -6.19 11.15 1.28
N ASP A 21 -5.85 11.24 -0.01
CA ASP A 21 -5.18 10.13 -0.69
C ASP A 21 -3.83 9.83 -0.02
N ILE A 22 -3.06 10.87 0.32
CA ILE A 22 -1.77 10.73 1.00
C ILE A 22 -1.97 10.22 2.44
N ALA A 23 -2.90 10.81 3.18
CA ALA A 23 -3.17 10.48 4.57
C ALA A 23 -3.69 9.05 4.78
N VAL A 24 -4.40 8.49 3.79
CA VAL A 24 -4.92 7.11 3.85
C VAL A 24 -3.98 6.13 3.16
N GLY A 25 -3.31 6.54 2.08
CA GLY A 25 -2.64 5.62 1.18
C GLY A 25 -1.43 4.89 1.78
N TRP A 26 -0.74 5.51 2.74
CA TRP A 26 0.35 4.85 3.48
C TRP A 26 -0.16 3.62 4.28
N LEU A 27 -1.43 3.60 4.70
CA LEU A 27 -2.03 2.48 5.44
C LEU A 27 -2.03 1.18 4.63
N GLY A 28 -2.12 1.25 3.30
CA GLY A 28 -2.11 0.05 2.46
C GLY A 28 -0.78 -0.69 2.52
N CYS A 29 0.32 0.06 2.58
CA CYS A 29 1.65 -0.51 2.77
C CYS A 29 1.75 -1.20 4.14
N TRP A 30 1.32 -0.53 5.20
CA TRP A 30 1.37 -1.09 6.56
C TRP A 30 0.43 -2.28 6.77
N ALA A 31 -0.77 -2.23 6.20
CA ALA A 31 -1.73 -3.33 6.28
C ALA A 31 -1.17 -4.62 5.65
N ARG A 32 -0.45 -4.52 4.52
CA ARG A 32 0.23 -5.66 3.89
C ARG A 32 1.35 -6.21 4.79
N ILE A 33 2.20 -5.33 5.33
CA ILE A 33 3.32 -5.73 6.21
C ILE A 33 2.80 -6.41 7.49
N VAL A 34 1.86 -5.76 8.19
CA VAL A 34 1.31 -6.29 9.45
C VAL A 34 0.55 -7.58 9.20
N GLY A 35 -0.25 -7.62 8.13
CA GLY A 35 -0.98 -8.82 7.72
C GLY A 35 -0.06 -10.01 7.51
N GLU A 36 1.07 -9.81 6.83
CA GLU A 36 2.08 -10.86 6.64
C GLU A 36 2.74 -11.30 7.96
N ILE A 37 3.07 -10.35 8.84
CA ILE A 37 3.74 -10.65 10.12
C ILE A 37 2.86 -11.50 11.04
N VAL A 38 1.57 -11.15 11.15
CA VAL A 38 0.64 -11.81 12.08
C VAL A 38 -0.23 -12.89 11.40
N GLY A 39 -0.06 -13.09 10.09
CA GLY A 39 -0.76 -14.13 9.32
C GLY A 39 -2.24 -13.86 9.09
N ILE A 40 -2.64 -12.59 8.97
CA ILE A 40 -4.04 -12.19 8.71
C ILE A 40 -4.14 -11.37 7.43
N ASN A 41 -5.28 -11.45 6.74
CA ASN A 41 -5.57 -10.57 5.62
C ASN A 41 -6.31 -9.31 6.11
N LEU A 42 -5.60 -8.20 6.30
CA LEU A 42 -6.19 -6.95 6.81
C LEU A 42 -7.04 -6.21 5.77
N ILE A 43 -6.69 -6.31 4.49
CA ILE A 43 -7.44 -5.73 3.38
C ILE A 43 -7.81 -6.88 2.47
N ASP A 44 -9.06 -7.30 2.60
CA ASP A 44 -9.55 -8.48 1.90
C ASP A 44 -10.28 -8.10 0.61
N ALA A 45 -9.84 -8.67 -0.51
CA ALA A 45 -10.36 -8.31 -1.83
C ALA A 45 -11.82 -8.78 -2.05
N GLU A 46 -12.29 -9.79 -1.31
CA GLU A 46 -13.67 -10.28 -1.41
C GLU A 46 -14.64 -9.36 -0.66
N THR A 47 -14.27 -8.95 0.55
CA THR A 47 -15.11 -8.12 1.43
C THR A 47 -14.90 -6.63 1.23
N MET A 48 -13.72 -6.21 0.77
CA MET A 48 -13.31 -4.81 0.55
C MET A 48 -12.74 -4.54 -0.86
N PRO A 49 -13.43 -4.96 -1.95
CA PRO A 49 -12.87 -4.93 -3.31
C PRO A 49 -12.47 -3.53 -3.79
N LEU A 50 -13.26 -2.51 -3.44
CA LEU A 50 -12.96 -1.12 -3.83
C LEU A 50 -11.75 -0.55 -3.10
N LEU A 51 -11.56 -0.95 -1.84
CA LEU A 51 -10.45 -0.47 -1.01
C LEU A 51 -9.16 -1.16 -1.44
N ASP A 52 -9.18 -2.47 -1.67
CA ASP A 52 -8.05 -3.21 -2.22
C ASP A 52 -7.63 -2.61 -3.57
N ALA A 53 -8.56 -2.48 -4.52
CA ALA A 53 -8.25 -1.89 -5.83
C ALA A 53 -7.65 -0.48 -5.72
N TRP A 54 -8.20 0.37 -4.83
CA TRP A 54 -7.66 1.71 -4.61
C TRP A 54 -6.24 1.68 -4.03
N PHE A 55 -5.94 0.80 -3.07
CA PHE A 55 -4.59 0.66 -2.54
C PHE A 55 -3.61 0.10 -3.56
N GLN A 56 -4.01 -0.89 -4.37
CA GLN A 56 -3.17 -1.38 -5.46
C GLN A 56 -2.86 -0.25 -6.45
N GLU A 57 -3.85 0.55 -6.85
CA GLU A 57 -3.65 1.71 -7.73
C GLU A 57 -2.76 2.79 -7.10
N PHE A 58 -2.97 3.10 -5.82
CA PHE A 58 -2.22 4.13 -5.11
C PHE A 58 -0.75 3.73 -4.93
N LEU A 59 -0.48 2.51 -4.44
CA LEU A 59 0.89 2.03 -4.21
C LEU A 59 1.67 1.83 -5.52
N GLU A 60 0.97 1.65 -6.64
CA GLU A 60 1.56 1.56 -7.98
C GLU A 60 1.91 2.93 -8.61
N ALA A 61 1.57 4.03 -7.95
CA ALA A 61 1.90 5.37 -8.46
C ALA A 61 3.41 5.60 -8.52
N PRO A 62 3.95 6.14 -9.64
CA PRO A 62 5.38 6.37 -9.80
C PRO A 62 6.00 7.20 -8.67
N ILE A 63 5.35 8.31 -8.30
CA ILE A 63 5.82 9.20 -7.23
C ILE A 63 5.91 8.49 -5.87
N LEU A 64 5.00 7.55 -5.59
CA LEU A 64 5.00 6.82 -4.33
C LEU A 64 6.05 5.72 -4.35
N LYS A 65 6.29 5.07 -5.49
CA LYS A 65 7.39 4.11 -5.65
C LYS A 65 8.78 4.77 -5.47
N GLU A 66 8.92 6.03 -5.85
CA GLU A 66 10.15 6.80 -5.64
C GLU A 66 10.35 7.22 -4.18
N CYS A 67 9.26 7.49 -3.44
CA CYS A 67 9.33 7.93 -2.05
C CYS A 67 9.35 6.77 -1.04
N MET A 68 8.78 5.62 -1.37
CA MET A 68 8.61 4.52 -0.44
C MET A 68 9.89 3.69 -0.29
N PRO A 69 10.27 3.30 0.93
CA PRO A 69 11.36 2.35 1.12
C PRO A 69 11.01 1.00 0.46
N PRO A 70 12.02 0.20 0.06
CA PRO A 70 11.79 -1.15 -0.44
C PRO A 70 10.96 -1.97 0.55
N GLN A 71 9.88 -2.61 0.07
CA GLN A 71 8.91 -3.33 0.92
C GLN A 71 9.60 -4.42 1.74
N ASP A 72 10.53 -5.18 1.16
CA ASP A 72 11.26 -6.25 1.83
C ASP A 72 12.03 -5.74 3.06
N LYS A 73 12.66 -4.57 2.95
CA LYS A 73 13.39 -3.95 4.07
C LYS A 73 12.45 -3.52 5.20
N LEU A 74 11.29 -2.97 4.85
CA LEU A 74 10.27 -2.59 5.84
C LEU A 74 9.71 -3.82 6.54
N LEU A 75 9.48 -4.91 5.79
CA LEU A 75 8.99 -6.16 6.32
C LEU A 75 10.00 -6.80 7.28
N GLU A 76 11.28 -6.87 6.93
CA GLU A 76 12.33 -7.40 7.81
C GLU A 76 12.48 -6.60 9.11
N LEU A 77 12.45 -5.27 9.00
CA LEU A 77 12.51 -4.37 10.15
C LEU A 77 11.31 -4.61 11.08
N ASN A 78 10.10 -4.70 10.52
CA ASN A 78 8.89 -4.92 11.31
C ASN A 78 8.78 -6.33 11.89
N LYS A 79 9.26 -7.37 11.20
CA LYS A 79 9.41 -8.72 11.78
C LYS A 79 10.33 -8.69 12.99
N SER A 80 11.43 -7.94 12.92
CA SER A 80 12.37 -7.79 14.04
C SER A 80 11.75 -7.04 15.21
N PHE A 81 11.07 -5.92 14.96
CA PHE A 81 10.32 -5.19 15.99
C PHE A 81 9.23 -6.04 16.63
N HIS A 82 8.45 -6.79 15.84
CA HIS A 82 7.41 -7.68 16.36
C HIS A 82 7.99 -8.70 17.34
N LYS A 83 9.10 -9.38 16.97
CA LYS A 83 9.78 -10.34 17.85
C LYS A 83 10.20 -9.72 19.18
N ILE A 84 10.77 -8.50 19.16
CA ILE A 84 11.17 -7.77 20.37
C ILE A 84 9.95 -7.50 21.27
N LEU A 85 8.87 -6.97 20.68
CA LEU A 85 7.66 -6.62 21.42
C LEU A 85 6.97 -7.87 22.01
N THR A 86 6.91 -8.97 21.27
CA THR A 86 6.31 -10.23 21.76
C THR A 86 7.18 -10.91 22.81
N ALA A 87 8.51 -10.82 22.71
CA ALA A 87 9.41 -11.37 23.72
C ALA A 87 9.37 -10.60 25.04
N ALA A 88 9.15 -9.28 24.99
CA ALA A 88 9.03 -8.43 26.18
C ALA A 88 7.67 -8.56 26.90
N SER A 89 6.66 -9.14 26.24
CA SER A 89 5.32 -9.34 26.81
C SER A 89 5.16 -10.67 27.55
N ASN A 90 6.18 -11.54 27.53
CA ASN A 90 6.19 -12.87 28.16
C ASN A 90 7.05 -12.90 29.43
#